data_AF-A0A1M5C5Y7-F1
#
_entry.id   AF-A0A1M5C5Y7-F1
#
_cell.length_a   1.000
_cell.length_b   1.000
_cell.length_c   1.000
_cell.angle_alpha   90.00
_cell.angle_beta   90.00
_cell.angle_gamma   90.00
#
_symmetry.space_group_name_H-M   'P 1'
#
loop_
_entity.id
_entity.type
_entity.pdbx_description
1 polymer ?
#
loop_
_entity_poly.entity_id
_entity_poly.type
_entity_poly.pdbx_seq_one_letter_code
_entity_poly.pdbx_strand_id
1 'polypeptide(L)'
;MARPLKRGLDYFPFDIDFFEDEKIGAISGEFGIKGEIATIKLLCAVYRNGYFLQWNEMLKMKLLKNLPGVSAELIDQIVSRLVKWGFYDQSLFDSDKILTSVGIQTRYFEAIKRRKTNEVFPYLLVNVCNNGINDNNNSITADNNTQSKGNNSTVIEKEKLSIESKKKAEELKRLDQETKAKEQIKKANAAKAATEKRKDEFYQSLVPYVPRYGKDMIRAFFNFWSEPNRTQTKMKFELQKTWDLALRLGTWNNREPIYGKTAKEIQQPAGPSVVD
;
A
#
# COMPACT_ATOMS: atom_id res chain seq x y z
N MET A 1 -13.58 -24.02 19.85
CA MET A 1 -14.21 -23.20 18.79
C MET A 1 -13.14 -22.32 18.16
N ALA A 2 -13.12 -22.14 16.84
CA ALA A 2 -12.19 -21.23 16.18
C ALA A 2 -12.57 -19.77 16.49
N ARG A 3 -11.58 -18.93 16.84
CA ARG A 3 -11.81 -17.50 17.12
C ARG A 3 -12.16 -16.79 15.79
N PRO A 4 -13.31 -16.08 15.69
CA PRO A 4 -13.64 -15.33 14.49
C PRO A 4 -12.54 -14.29 14.16
N LEU A 5 -12.21 -14.17 12.87
CA LEU A 5 -11.28 -13.15 12.40
C LEU A 5 -11.90 -11.76 12.59
N LYS A 6 -11.20 -10.88 13.30
CA LYS A 6 -11.62 -9.50 13.51
C LYS A 6 -11.10 -8.62 12.36
N ARG A 7 -12.02 -7.92 11.70
CA ARG A 7 -11.72 -6.99 10.59
C ARG A 7 -10.89 -5.78 11.02
N GLY A 8 -11.20 -5.17 12.16
CA GLY A 8 -10.53 -3.98 12.67
C GLY A 8 -9.88 -4.16 14.04
N LEU A 9 -9.67 -3.04 14.70
CA LEU A 9 -9.16 -2.95 16.07
C LEU A 9 -10.29 -2.59 17.05
N ASP A 10 -10.26 -3.19 18.25
CA ASP A 10 -11.16 -2.80 19.34
C ASP A 10 -10.65 -1.56 20.09
N TYR A 11 -9.33 -1.35 20.05
CA TYR A 11 -8.59 -0.21 20.61
C TYR A 11 -7.37 0.05 19.73
N PHE A 12 -6.84 1.27 19.76
CA PHE A 12 -5.63 1.62 19.03
C PHE A 12 -4.71 2.50 19.91
N PRO A 13 -3.39 2.45 19.69
CA PRO A 13 -2.47 3.36 20.37
C PRO A 13 -2.75 4.80 19.94
N PHE A 14 -3.05 5.66 20.90
CA PHE A 14 -3.33 7.08 20.69
C PHE A 14 -2.12 7.87 21.17
N ASP A 15 -1.64 8.78 20.32
CA ASP A 15 -0.50 9.64 20.63
C ASP A 15 -0.90 10.70 21.66
N ILE A 16 -0.07 10.90 22.68
CA ILE A 16 -0.31 11.93 23.70
C ILE A 16 -0.14 13.34 23.12
N ASP A 17 0.72 13.47 22.11
CA ASP A 17 1.00 14.74 21.43
C ASP A 17 0.07 14.97 20.23
N PHE A 18 -1.00 14.16 20.09
CA PHE A 18 -1.93 14.24 18.96
C PHE A 18 -2.54 15.64 18.77
N PHE A 19 -2.82 16.35 19.86
CA PHE A 19 -3.42 17.68 19.82
C PHE A 19 -2.42 18.79 19.50
N GLU A 20 -1.12 18.52 19.66
CA GLU A 20 -0.03 19.45 19.37
C GLU A 20 0.44 19.33 17.90
N ASP A 21 0.01 18.29 17.17
CA ASP A 21 0.31 18.14 15.74
C ASP A 21 -0.23 19.33 14.94
N GLU A 22 0.62 19.97 14.13
CA GLU A 22 0.29 21.18 13.36
C GLU A 22 -0.98 21.03 12.51
N LYS A 23 -1.24 19.82 11.97
CA LYS A 23 -2.43 19.55 11.15
C LYS A 23 -3.68 19.52 12.01
N ILE A 24 -3.58 18.94 13.21
CA ILE A 24 -4.68 18.92 14.18
C ILE A 24 -4.89 20.31 14.78
N GLY A 25 -3.82 21.06 15.07
CA GLY A 25 -3.88 22.46 15.48
C GLY A 25 -4.60 23.33 14.45
N ALA A 26 -4.35 23.13 13.15
CA ALA A 26 -5.07 23.85 12.10
C ALA A 26 -6.59 23.53 12.08
N ILE A 27 -6.95 22.27 12.33
CA ILE A 27 -8.36 21.85 12.44
C ILE A 27 -9.02 22.42 13.69
N SER A 28 -8.30 22.43 14.81
CA SER A 28 -8.75 23.04 16.06
C SER A 28 -8.94 24.56 15.91
N GLY A 29 -8.03 25.24 15.20
CA GLY A 29 -8.17 26.67 14.92
C GLY A 29 -9.44 27.04 14.14
N GLU A 30 -9.83 26.22 13.16
CA GLU A 30 -11.00 26.50 12.31
C GLU A 30 -12.33 26.01 12.91
N PHE A 31 -12.33 24.85 13.59
CA PHE A 31 -13.56 24.19 14.05
C PHE A 31 -13.63 23.97 15.57
N GLY A 32 -12.60 24.39 16.31
CA GLY A 32 -12.46 24.19 17.75
C GLY A 32 -12.50 22.72 18.15
N ILE A 33 -13.00 22.50 19.37
CA ILE A 33 -13.19 21.18 19.98
C ILE A 33 -14.04 20.25 19.08
N LYS A 34 -14.95 20.80 18.26
CA LYS A 34 -15.76 20.02 17.32
C LYS A 34 -14.92 19.38 16.21
N GLY A 35 -13.89 20.07 15.73
CA GLY A 35 -12.94 19.53 14.75
C GLY A 35 -12.10 18.40 15.34
N GLU A 36 -11.56 18.61 16.55
CA GLU A 36 -10.76 17.62 17.25
C GLU A 36 -11.53 16.33 17.52
N ILE A 37 -12.71 16.44 18.16
CA ILE A 37 -13.53 15.26 18.49
C ILE A 37 -14.02 14.54 17.23
N ALA A 38 -14.37 15.26 16.16
CA ALA A 38 -14.74 14.66 14.89
C ALA A 38 -13.57 13.88 14.29
N THR A 39 -12.36 14.43 14.32
CA THR A 39 -11.15 13.77 13.84
C THR A 39 -10.86 12.49 14.61
N ILE A 40 -10.98 12.51 15.94
CA ILE A 40 -10.81 11.30 16.78
C ILE A 40 -11.88 10.26 16.45
N LYS A 41 -13.15 10.66 16.29
CA LYS A 41 -14.24 9.74 15.92
C LYS A 41 -14.04 9.13 14.53
N LEU A 42 -13.53 9.91 13.57
CA LEU A 42 -13.14 9.42 12.25
C LEU A 42 -12.01 8.39 12.35
N LEU A 43 -10.97 8.68 13.14
CA LEU A 43 -9.85 7.78 13.37
C LEU A 43 -10.31 6.46 14.01
N CYS A 44 -11.20 6.53 15.01
CA CYS A 44 -11.88 5.37 15.58
C CYS A 44 -12.65 4.57 14.50
N ALA A 45 -13.35 5.25 13.59
CA ALA A 45 -14.11 4.60 12.53
C ALA A 45 -13.18 3.92 11.51
N VAL A 46 -12.03 4.52 11.18
CA VAL A 46 -11.01 3.91 10.32
C VAL A 46 -10.47 2.63 10.95
N TYR A 47 -9.95 2.70 12.18
CA TYR A 47 -9.35 1.53 12.84
C TYR A 47 -10.34 0.42 13.15
N ARG A 48 -11.62 0.75 13.37
CA ARG A 48 -12.69 -0.26 13.50
C ARG A 48 -12.91 -1.05 12.21
N ASN A 49 -12.60 -0.48 11.04
CA ASN A 49 -12.79 -1.11 9.73
C ASN A 49 -11.50 -1.65 9.11
N GLY A 50 -10.33 -1.28 9.64
CA GLY A 50 -9.03 -1.73 9.14
C GLY A 50 -8.00 -0.61 9.19
N TYR A 51 -7.30 -0.41 8.08
CA TYR A 51 -6.30 0.64 7.88
C TYR A 51 -6.80 1.77 6.96
N PHE A 52 -8.03 1.66 6.46
CA PHE A 52 -8.69 2.67 5.64
C PHE A 52 -10.20 2.60 5.84
N LEU A 53 -10.89 3.64 5.39
CA LEU A 53 -12.35 3.72 5.42
C LEU A 53 -12.87 4.45 4.18
N GLN A 54 -13.94 3.95 3.57
CA GLN A 54 -14.60 4.71 2.51
C GLN A 54 -15.55 5.75 3.12
N TRP A 55 -15.42 6.99 2.67
CA TRP A 55 -16.28 8.11 3.03
C TRP A 55 -17.57 8.07 2.22
N ASN A 56 -18.67 7.73 2.88
CA ASN A 56 -19.99 7.57 2.29
C ASN A 56 -21.05 8.25 3.17
N GLU A 57 -22.19 8.62 2.58
CA GLU A 57 -23.29 9.31 3.27
C GLU A 57 -23.80 8.55 4.52
N MET A 58 -23.93 7.22 4.43
CA MET A 58 -24.33 6.38 5.56
C MET A 58 -23.34 6.47 6.74
N LEU A 59 -22.04 6.56 6.45
CA LEU A 59 -21.01 6.67 7.47
C LEU A 59 -21.02 8.05 8.13
N LYS A 60 -21.19 9.09 7.31
CA LYS A 60 -21.38 10.46 7.76
C LYS A 60 -22.56 10.57 8.71
N MET A 61 -23.73 10.07 8.33
CA MET A 61 -24.92 10.05 9.19
C MET A 61 -24.70 9.28 10.50
N LYS A 62 -23.99 8.15 10.45
CA LYS A 62 -23.63 7.37 11.64
C LYS A 62 -22.70 8.13 12.60
N LEU A 63 -21.78 8.93 12.07
CA LEU A 63 -20.90 9.78 12.88
C LEU A 63 -21.68 10.93 13.52
N LEU A 64 -22.55 11.60 12.76
CA LEU A 64 -23.36 12.73 13.25
C LEU A 64 -24.26 12.33 14.43
N LYS A 65 -24.81 11.11 14.44
CA LYS A 65 -25.55 10.58 15.60
C LYS A 65 -24.76 10.65 16.91
N ASN A 66 -23.43 10.52 16.84
CA ASN A 66 -22.54 10.51 18.01
C ASN A 66 -21.79 11.84 18.22
N LEU A 67 -22.14 12.87 17.46
CA LEU A 67 -21.52 14.20 17.46
C LEU A 67 -22.61 15.27 17.55
N PRO A 68 -23.29 15.42 18.70
CA PRO A 68 -24.31 16.44 18.87
C PRO A 68 -23.72 17.83 18.64
N GLY A 69 -24.45 18.67 17.89
CA GLY A 69 -24.02 20.04 17.57
C GLY A 69 -23.03 20.17 16.40
N VAL A 70 -22.70 19.07 15.71
CA VAL A 70 -21.99 19.07 14.42
C VAL A 70 -23.03 18.90 13.31
N SER A 71 -23.06 19.81 12.33
CA SER A 71 -23.95 19.69 11.17
C SER A 71 -23.33 18.79 10.09
N ALA A 72 -24.17 18.31 9.17
CA ALA A 72 -23.73 17.52 8.02
C ALA A 72 -22.73 18.29 7.13
N GLU A 73 -22.91 19.59 6.99
CA GLU A 73 -21.99 20.45 6.24
C GLU A 73 -20.67 20.64 6.99
N LEU A 74 -20.74 20.84 8.31
CA LEU A 74 -19.54 21.03 9.14
C LEU A 74 -18.63 19.80 9.11
N ILE A 75 -19.19 18.58 9.15
CA ILE A 75 -18.36 17.37 9.08
C ILE A 75 -17.71 17.19 7.71
N ASP A 76 -18.37 17.58 6.62
CA ASP A 76 -17.78 17.56 5.29
C ASP A 76 -16.64 18.59 5.17
N GLN A 77 -16.82 19.78 5.77
CA GLN A 77 -15.77 20.78 5.84
C GLN A 77 -14.56 20.28 6.64
N ILE A 78 -14.79 19.64 7.80
CA ILE A 78 -13.71 19.04 8.61
C ILE A 78 -12.95 17.99 7.79
N VAL A 79 -13.65 17.06 7.12
CA VAL A 79 -13.00 16.04 6.29
C VAL A 79 -12.21 16.67 5.15
N SER A 80 -12.76 17.67 4.46
CA SER A 80 -12.08 18.42 3.41
C SER A 80 -10.80 19.08 3.90
N ARG A 81 -10.81 19.67 5.11
CA ARG A 81 -9.62 20.26 5.73
C ARG A 81 -8.60 19.21 6.16
N LEU A 82 -9.02 18.07 6.70
CA LEU A 82 -8.12 16.96 7.04
C LEU A 82 -7.39 16.43 5.80
N VAL A 83 -8.06 16.40 4.64
CA VAL A 83 -7.42 16.05 3.36
C VAL A 83 -6.46 17.15 2.93
N LYS A 84 -6.89 18.42 2.94
CA LYS A 84 -6.08 19.58 2.54
C LYS A 84 -4.76 19.69 3.33
N TRP A 85 -4.80 19.45 4.64
CA TRP A 85 -3.62 19.52 5.51
C TRP A 85 -2.79 18.22 5.52
N GLY A 86 -3.15 17.24 4.68
CA GLY A 86 -2.40 15.99 4.56
C GLY A 86 -2.49 15.10 5.80
N PHE A 87 -3.57 15.18 6.57
CA PHE A 87 -3.91 14.18 7.58
C PHE A 87 -4.40 12.89 6.92
N TYR A 88 -5.19 13.04 5.85
CA TYR A 88 -5.55 11.98 4.91
C TYR A 88 -4.83 12.14 3.57
N ASP A 89 -4.63 11.03 2.87
CA ASP A 89 -4.06 11.01 1.54
C ASP A 89 -5.04 11.61 0.53
N GLN A 90 -4.62 12.70 -0.11
CA GLN A 90 -5.45 13.43 -1.05
C GLN A 90 -5.76 12.62 -2.31
N SER A 91 -4.79 11.86 -2.84
CA SER A 91 -4.99 11.11 -4.08
C SER A 91 -6.07 10.04 -3.91
N LEU A 92 -6.04 9.30 -2.80
CA LEU A 92 -7.01 8.26 -2.48
C LEU A 92 -8.39 8.81 -2.10
N PHE A 93 -8.44 10.00 -1.50
CA PHE A 93 -9.72 10.66 -1.21
C PHE A 93 -10.38 11.20 -2.48
N ASP A 94 -9.59 11.73 -3.42
CA ASP A 94 -10.10 12.28 -4.66
C ASP A 94 -10.57 11.17 -5.62
N SER A 95 -9.83 10.06 -5.72
CA SER A 95 -10.20 8.93 -6.59
C SER A 95 -11.39 8.12 -6.07
N ASP A 96 -11.27 7.60 -4.83
CA ASP A 96 -12.13 6.52 -4.33
C ASP A 96 -12.87 6.90 -3.03
N LYS A 97 -12.74 8.17 -2.60
CA LYS A 97 -13.25 8.68 -1.32
C LYS A 97 -12.74 7.88 -0.13
N ILE A 98 -11.46 7.50 -0.16
CA ILE A 98 -10.84 6.70 0.91
C ILE A 98 -10.14 7.61 1.93
N LEU A 99 -10.49 7.43 3.19
CA LEU A 99 -9.83 8.03 4.35
C LEU A 99 -8.74 7.09 4.86
N THR A 100 -7.49 7.41 4.55
CA THR A 100 -6.30 6.71 5.04
C THR A 100 -5.09 7.61 4.95
N SER A 101 -3.98 7.23 5.58
CA SER A 101 -2.68 7.89 5.44
C SER A 101 -1.56 6.93 5.83
N VAL A 102 -0.33 7.27 5.44
CA VAL A 102 0.87 6.48 5.79
C VAL A 102 0.93 6.20 7.30
N GLY A 103 0.67 7.19 8.14
CA GLY A 103 0.69 7.04 9.60
C GLY A 103 -0.42 6.12 10.12
N ILE A 104 -1.64 6.23 9.58
CA ILE A 104 -2.76 5.34 9.93
C ILE A 104 -2.41 3.89 9.59
N GLN A 105 -1.93 3.66 8.36
CA GLN A 105 -1.61 2.30 7.91
C GLN A 105 -0.47 1.70 8.72
N THR A 106 0.60 2.46 8.96
CA THR A 106 1.76 2.01 9.76
C THR A 106 1.32 1.50 11.14
N ARG A 107 0.54 2.31 11.87
CA ARG A 107 0.04 1.93 13.21
C ARG A 107 -0.91 0.74 13.16
N TYR A 108 -1.79 0.67 12.16
CA TYR A 108 -2.70 -0.47 12.03
C TYR A 108 -1.93 -1.77 11.78
N PHE A 109 -1.00 -1.79 10.82
CA PHE A 109 -0.25 -2.99 10.47
C PHE A 109 0.69 -3.43 11.60
N GLU A 110 1.21 -2.49 12.38
CA GLU A 110 1.93 -2.80 13.61
C GLU A 110 1.02 -3.47 14.65
N ALA A 111 -0.19 -2.94 14.87
CA ALA A 111 -1.17 -3.51 15.80
C ALA A 111 -1.66 -4.92 15.38
N ILE A 112 -1.70 -5.21 14.08
CA ILE A 112 -2.11 -6.52 13.56
C ILE A 112 -0.96 -7.45 13.21
N LYS A 113 0.29 -7.09 13.52
CA LYS A 113 1.50 -7.85 13.12
C LYS A 113 1.49 -9.34 13.50
N ARG A 114 0.82 -9.70 14.61
CA ARG A 114 0.69 -11.09 15.09
C ARG A 114 -0.55 -11.82 14.55
N ARG A 115 -1.44 -11.14 13.81
CA ARG A 115 -2.64 -11.76 13.24
C ARG A 115 -2.27 -12.49 11.96
N LYS A 116 -2.80 -13.70 11.78
CA LYS A 116 -2.74 -14.38 10.47
C LYS A 116 -3.74 -13.70 9.53
N THR A 117 -3.24 -13.04 8.49
CA THR A 117 -4.06 -12.38 7.47
C THR A 117 -3.77 -13.00 6.11
N ASN A 118 -4.78 -13.61 5.48
CA ASN A 118 -4.71 -14.10 4.09
C ASN A 118 -5.33 -13.08 3.10
N GLU A 119 -5.45 -11.82 3.51
CA GLU A 119 -6.18 -10.79 2.76
C GLU A 119 -5.24 -10.03 1.81
N VAL A 120 -5.72 -9.75 0.60
CA VAL A 120 -5.12 -8.76 -0.29
C VAL A 120 -5.40 -7.39 0.29
N PHE A 121 -4.37 -6.54 0.40
CA PHE A 121 -4.50 -5.20 0.99
C PHE A 121 -4.66 -4.12 -0.11
N PRO A 122 -5.89 -3.67 -0.44
CA PRO A 122 -6.11 -2.53 -1.35
C PRO A 122 -5.70 -1.18 -0.73
N TYR A 123 -5.54 -0.13 -1.55
CA TYR A 123 -5.26 1.25 -1.10
C TYR A 123 -4.03 1.41 -0.19
N LEU A 124 -3.02 0.57 -0.40
CA LEU A 124 -1.85 0.52 0.45
C LEU A 124 -0.85 1.64 0.10
N LEU A 125 -0.44 2.38 1.13
CA LEU A 125 0.55 3.46 1.08
C LEU A 125 1.89 3.04 1.71
N VAL A 126 1.93 1.93 2.46
CA VAL A 126 3.10 1.44 3.17
C VAL A 126 3.48 0.03 2.73
N ASN A 127 4.77 -0.30 2.72
CA ASN A 127 5.20 -1.65 2.35
C ASN A 127 4.98 -2.62 3.52
N VAL A 128 3.93 -3.45 3.44
CA VAL A 128 3.62 -4.46 4.46
C VAL A 128 4.27 -5.78 4.05
N CYS A 129 5.39 -6.13 4.68
CA CYS A 129 5.93 -7.48 4.56
C CYS A 129 5.03 -8.45 5.35
N ASN A 130 4.33 -9.35 4.65
CA ASN A 130 3.66 -10.50 5.24
C ASN A 130 4.72 -11.40 5.93
N ASN A 131 4.93 -11.21 7.23
CA ASN A 131 5.70 -12.17 8.01
C ASN A 131 4.82 -13.39 8.31
N GLY A 132 4.96 -14.42 7.48
CA GLY A 132 4.54 -15.76 7.86
C GLY A 132 5.37 -16.26 9.04
N ILE A 133 4.71 -16.41 10.19
CA ILE A 133 4.95 -17.37 11.29
C ILE A 133 6.41 -17.60 11.71
N ASN A 134 6.77 -17.18 12.93
CA ASN A 134 7.44 -18.07 13.89
C ASN A 134 7.23 -17.57 15.34
N ASP A 135 6.06 -17.80 15.92
CA ASP A 135 5.91 -17.74 17.38
C ASP A 135 6.23 -19.13 17.92
N ASN A 136 7.51 -19.37 18.21
CA ASN A 136 7.95 -20.28 19.25
C ASN A 136 9.28 -19.77 19.80
N ASN A 137 9.18 -18.84 20.75
CA ASN A 137 10.14 -18.70 21.84
C ASN A 137 9.48 -17.84 22.93
N ASN A 138 8.64 -18.48 23.72
CA ASN A 138 8.24 -17.96 25.01
C ASN A 138 9.46 -18.09 25.94
N SER A 139 10.31 -17.07 26.03
CA SER A 139 11.21 -16.94 27.16
C SER A 139 10.39 -16.40 28.33
N ILE A 140 9.88 -17.32 29.12
CA ILE A 140 9.42 -17.07 30.47
C ILE A 140 10.63 -16.50 31.23
N THR A 141 10.59 -15.21 31.53
CA THR A 141 11.39 -14.61 32.61
C THR A 141 10.41 -14.03 33.61
N ALA A 142 9.85 -14.94 34.41
CA ALA A 142 9.18 -14.62 35.65
C ALA A 142 10.27 -14.53 36.74
N ASP A 143 10.99 -13.42 36.78
CA ASP A 143 11.82 -13.09 37.94
C ASP A 143 10.94 -12.40 38.98
N ASN A 144 10.43 -13.23 39.90
CA ASN A 144 9.78 -12.77 41.11
C ASN A 144 10.81 -12.04 41.99
N ASN A 145 10.58 -10.74 42.12
CA ASN A 145 11.32 -9.81 42.95
C ASN A 145 11.29 -10.27 44.42
N THR A 146 12.46 -10.51 45.00
CA THR A 146 12.62 -10.80 46.44
C THR A 146 12.62 -9.48 47.20
N GLN A 147 11.63 -9.34 48.08
CA GLN A 147 11.49 -8.21 48.99
C GLN A 147 12.62 -8.24 50.04
N SER A 148 13.46 -7.20 50.10
CA SER A 148 14.30 -6.93 51.27
C SER A 148 14.25 -5.45 51.66
N LYS A 149 14.07 -5.23 52.96
CA LYS A 149 14.19 -3.95 53.67
C LYS A 149 15.67 -3.59 53.80
N GLY A 150 16.03 -2.32 53.62
CA GLY A 150 17.20 -1.73 54.30
C GLY A 150 18.04 -0.74 53.50
N ASN A 151 17.83 0.55 53.79
CA ASN A 151 18.78 1.68 53.95
C ASN A 151 19.89 2.00 52.92
N ASN A 152 19.79 3.22 52.38
CA ASN A 152 20.79 4.26 52.04
C ASN A 152 22.23 3.86 51.65
N SER A 153 22.60 4.10 50.38
CA SER A 153 23.82 4.83 50.01
C SER A 153 23.95 5.06 48.48
N THR A 154 24.57 6.20 48.15
CA THR A 154 25.35 6.56 46.93
C THR A 154 24.66 6.61 45.55
N VAL A 155 24.21 7.82 45.21
CA VAL A 155 23.55 8.23 43.94
C VAL A 155 24.51 8.29 42.73
N ILE A 156 25.84 8.21 42.91
CA ILE A 156 26.80 8.62 41.87
C ILE A 156 27.28 7.46 40.96
N GLU A 157 27.24 6.19 41.40
CA GLU A 157 27.72 5.05 40.57
C GLU A 157 26.66 4.47 39.62
N LYS A 158 25.36 4.68 39.89
CA LYS A 158 24.27 4.17 39.04
C LYS A 158 24.14 4.95 37.71
N GLU A 159 24.62 6.19 37.67
CA GLU A 159 24.47 7.07 36.52
C GLU A 159 25.46 6.72 35.39
N LYS A 160 26.71 6.35 35.73
CA LYS A 160 27.72 5.93 34.74
C LYS A 160 27.37 4.61 34.04
N LEU A 161 26.86 3.62 34.78
CA LEU A 161 26.39 2.34 34.23
C LEU A 161 25.13 2.49 33.34
N SER A 162 24.29 3.50 33.59
CA SER A 162 23.09 3.80 32.80
C SER A 162 23.41 4.43 31.44
N ILE A 163 24.48 5.21 31.33
CA ILE A 163 24.88 5.87 30.08
C ILE A 163 25.57 4.88 29.12
N GLU A 164 26.43 4.00 29.64
CA GLU A 164 27.13 2.96 28.87
C GLU A 164 26.14 1.96 28.23
N SER A 165 25.14 1.53 29.00
CA SER A 165 24.10 0.58 28.55
C SER A 165 23.15 1.20 27.52
N LYS A 166 22.87 2.51 27.60
CA LYS A 166 22.10 3.25 26.58
C LYS A 166 22.86 3.37 25.25
N LYS A 167 24.16 3.69 25.29
CA LYS A 167 25.00 3.78 24.08
C LYS A 167 25.09 2.43 23.34
N LYS A 168 25.31 1.33 24.07
CA LYS A 168 25.39 -0.01 23.49
C LYS A 168 24.05 -0.49 22.91
N ALA A 169 22.93 -0.12 23.52
CA ALA A 169 21.60 -0.41 22.99
C ALA A 169 21.26 0.38 21.72
N GLU A 170 21.77 1.62 21.60
CA GLU A 170 21.59 2.45 20.41
C GLU A 170 22.44 1.96 19.23
N GLU A 171 23.67 1.53 19.49
CA GLU A 171 24.55 0.93 18.49
C GLU A 171 24.00 -0.39 17.93
N LEU A 172 23.42 -1.24 18.80
CA LEU A 172 22.76 -2.48 18.38
C LEU A 172 21.53 -2.23 17.48
N LYS A 173 20.78 -1.14 17.74
CA LYS A 173 19.64 -0.72 16.90
C LYS A 173 20.08 -0.23 15.52
N ARG A 174 21.20 0.51 15.45
CA ARG A 174 21.77 0.97 14.17
C ARG A 174 22.24 -0.21 13.32
N LEU A 175 22.89 -1.20 13.92
CA LEU A 175 23.35 -2.40 13.22
C LEU A 175 22.18 -3.28 12.72
N ASP A 176 21.10 -3.39 13.49
CA ASP A 176 19.87 -4.08 13.08
C ASP A 176 19.14 -3.34 11.94
N GLN A 177 19.16 -2.01 11.92
CA GLN A 177 18.62 -1.22 10.80
C GLN A 177 19.46 -1.37 9.53
N GLU A 178 20.79 -1.38 9.63
CA GLU A 178 21.67 -1.56 8.47
C GLU A 178 21.57 -2.97 7.86
N THR A 179 21.45 -4.01 8.69
CA THR A 179 21.27 -5.39 8.19
C THR A 179 19.92 -5.56 7.49
N LYS A 180 18.84 -4.98 8.04
CA LYS A 180 17.51 -4.94 7.39
C LYS A 180 17.53 -4.19 6.06
N ALA A 181 18.22 -3.05 5.98
CA ALA A 181 18.37 -2.29 4.74
C ALA A 181 19.13 -3.08 3.66
N LYS A 182 20.24 -3.74 4.03
CA LYS A 182 21.02 -4.60 3.12
C LYS A 182 20.19 -5.80 2.61
N GLU A 183 19.37 -6.41 3.46
CA GLU A 183 18.51 -7.53 3.06
C GLU A 183 17.39 -7.09 2.10
N GLN A 184 16.82 -5.89 2.31
CA GLN A 184 15.83 -5.32 1.39
C GLN A 184 16.42 -5.01 0.01
N ILE A 185 17.64 -4.46 -0.05
CA ILE A 185 18.37 -4.23 -1.30
C ILE A 185 18.61 -5.57 -2.03
N LYS A 186 19.01 -6.62 -1.31
CA LYS A 186 19.19 -7.95 -1.89
C LYS A 186 17.89 -8.53 -2.47
N LYS A 187 16.76 -8.38 -1.76
CA LYS A 187 15.43 -8.83 -2.22
C LYS A 187 14.94 -8.03 -3.44
N ALA A 188 15.16 -6.72 -3.48
CA ALA A 188 14.82 -5.88 -4.62
C ALA A 188 15.65 -6.24 -5.87
N ASN A 189 16.95 -6.50 -5.70
CA ASN A 189 17.82 -6.92 -6.79
C ASN A 189 17.43 -8.31 -7.33
N ALA A 190 17.07 -9.26 -6.45
CA ALA A 190 16.57 -10.56 -6.85
C ALA A 190 15.22 -10.48 -7.60
N ALA A 191 14.29 -9.63 -7.14
CA ALA A 191 13.02 -9.41 -7.82
C ALA A 191 13.19 -8.79 -9.21
N LYS A 192 14.12 -7.82 -9.35
CA LYS A 192 14.48 -7.25 -10.66
C LYS A 192 15.08 -8.31 -11.59
N ALA A 193 16.01 -9.14 -11.10
CA ALA A 193 16.58 -10.23 -11.89
C ALA A 193 15.53 -11.27 -12.33
N ALA A 194 14.55 -11.59 -11.48
CA ALA A 194 13.46 -12.48 -11.82
C ALA A 194 12.48 -11.89 -12.86
N THR A 195 12.26 -10.57 -12.84
CA THR A 195 11.44 -9.88 -13.86
C THR A 195 12.15 -9.81 -15.20
N GLU A 196 13.46 -9.53 -15.23
CA GLU A 196 14.25 -9.58 -16.46
C GLU A 196 14.25 -10.99 -17.07
N LYS A 197 14.45 -12.03 -16.26
CA LYS A 197 14.40 -13.42 -16.75
C LYS A 197 13.05 -13.75 -17.41
N ARG A 198 11.93 -13.38 -16.80
CA ARG A 198 10.59 -13.61 -17.38
C ARG A 198 10.36 -12.81 -18.66
N LYS A 199 10.93 -11.61 -18.75
CA LYS A 199 10.88 -10.78 -19.95
C LYS A 199 11.67 -11.41 -21.10
N ASP A 200 12.83 -11.98 -20.81
CA ASP A 200 13.63 -12.73 -21.78
C ASP A 200 12.90 -14.00 -22.23
N GLU A 201 12.31 -14.76 -21.31
CA GLU A 201 11.49 -15.94 -21.64
C GLU A 201 10.30 -15.56 -22.55
N PHE A 202 9.63 -14.44 -22.26
CA PHE A 202 8.57 -13.92 -23.12
C PHE A 202 9.09 -13.53 -24.50
N TYR A 203 10.25 -12.86 -24.59
CA TYR A 203 10.88 -12.52 -25.86
C TYR A 203 11.19 -13.77 -26.69
N GLN A 204 11.78 -14.80 -26.08
CA GLN A 204 12.10 -16.06 -26.76
C GLN A 204 10.86 -16.77 -27.28
N SER A 205 9.73 -16.69 -26.56
CA SER A 205 8.45 -17.27 -27.02
C SER A 205 7.92 -16.63 -28.32
N LEU A 206 8.33 -15.39 -28.63
CA LEU A 206 7.90 -14.65 -29.82
C LEU A 206 8.77 -14.93 -31.06
N VAL A 207 10.02 -15.37 -30.88
CA VAL A 207 10.98 -15.61 -31.97
C VAL A 207 10.42 -16.54 -33.07
N PRO A 208 9.74 -17.66 -32.74
CA PRO A 208 9.16 -18.56 -33.76
C PRO A 208 8.09 -17.91 -34.64
N TYR A 209 7.47 -16.82 -34.19
CA TYR A 209 6.39 -16.13 -34.89
C TYR A 209 6.89 -15.01 -35.81
N VAL A 210 8.18 -14.64 -35.71
CA VAL A 210 8.81 -13.59 -36.54
C VAL A 210 8.71 -13.86 -38.05
N PRO A 211 8.95 -15.08 -38.56
CA PRO A 211 8.79 -15.35 -39.99
C PRO A 211 7.36 -15.16 -40.51
N ARG A 212 6.35 -15.30 -39.64
CA ARG A 212 4.94 -15.22 -40.01
C ARG A 212 4.39 -13.80 -39.98
N TYR A 213 4.71 -13.03 -38.93
CA TYR A 213 4.12 -11.71 -38.70
C TYR A 213 5.07 -10.54 -38.98
N GLY A 214 6.35 -10.81 -39.21
CA GLY A 214 7.37 -9.77 -39.44
C GLY A 214 7.94 -9.20 -38.14
N LYS A 215 9.18 -8.70 -38.23
CA LYS A 215 9.95 -8.22 -37.07
C LYS A 215 9.29 -7.01 -36.40
N ASP A 216 8.73 -6.09 -37.18
CA ASP A 216 8.19 -4.83 -36.65
C ASP A 216 6.91 -5.03 -35.86
N MET A 217 5.99 -5.87 -36.37
CA MET A 217 4.76 -6.25 -35.66
C MET A 217 5.10 -6.95 -34.35
N ILE A 218 5.99 -7.95 -34.38
CA ILE A 218 6.39 -8.69 -33.17
C ILE A 218 7.06 -7.78 -32.15
N ARG A 219 7.86 -6.80 -32.61
CA ARG A 219 8.49 -5.81 -31.72
C ARG A 219 7.46 -4.89 -31.08
N ALA A 220 6.48 -4.40 -31.84
CA ALA A 220 5.38 -3.59 -31.31
C ALA A 220 4.54 -4.37 -30.29
N PHE A 221 4.20 -5.62 -30.61
CA PHE A 221 3.51 -6.55 -29.72
C PHE A 221 4.30 -6.76 -28.42
N PHE A 222 5.59 -7.04 -28.52
CA PHE A 222 6.46 -7.24 -27.36
C PHE A 222 6.50 -6.01 -26.47
N ASN A 223 6.72 -4.81 -27.04
CA ASN A 223 6.78 -3.57 -26.26
C ASN A 223 5.48 -3.31 -25.50
N PHE A 224 4.33 -3.52 -26.14
CA PHE A 224 3.03 -3.31 -25.48
C PHE A 224 2.77 -4.32 -24.37
N TRP A 225 3.06 -5.61 -24.59
CA TRP A 225 2.74 -6.66 -23.62
C TRP A 225 3.78 -6.84 -22.52
N SER A 226 5.02 -6.39 -22.75
CA SER A 226 6.09 -6.33 -21.74
C SER A 226 6.10 -5.03 -20.92
N GLU A 227 5.14 -4.12 -21.16
CA GLU A 227 4.98 -2.90 -20.38
C GLU A 227 4.79 -3.25 -18.88
N PRO A 228 5.65 -2.73 -17.99
CA PRO A 228 5.57 -3.04 -16.57
C PRO A 228 4.38 -2.35 -15.91
N ASN A 229 3.83 -2.97 -14.87
CA ASN A 229 2.84 -2.34 -14.01
C ASN A 229 3.46 -1.20 -13.16
N ARG A 230 2.62 -0.40 -12.48
CA ARG A 230 3.06 0.74 -11.66
C ARG A 230 4.13 0.38 -10.62
N THR A 231 4.16 -0.86 -10.13
CA THR A 231 5.13 -1.36 -9.15
C THR A 231 6.34 -2.07 -9.77
N GLN A 232 6.45 -2.15 -11.10
CA GLN A 232 7.52 -2.81 -11.86
C GLN A 232 7.75 -4.28 -11.50
N THR A 233 6.72 -4.95 -10.99
CA THR A 233 6.79 -6.35 -10.51
C THR A 233 6.27 -7.35 -11.54
N LYS A 234 5.36 -6.91 -12.41
CA LYS A 234 4.71 -7.75 -13.42
C LYS A 234 4.56 -7.02 -14.75
N MET A 235 4.57 -7.77 -15.84
CA MET A 235 4.31 -7.26 -17.19
C MET A 235 2.81 -7.32 -17.52
N LYS A 236 2.36 -6.50 -18.46
CA LYS A 236 0.95 -6.36 -18.85
C LYS A 236 0.26 -7.68 -19.21
N PHE A 237 0.96 -8.61 -19.86
CA PHE A 237 0.40 -9.92 -20.21
C PHE A 237 0.13 -10.80 -18.97
N GLU A 238 0.96 -10.69 -17.93
CA GLU A 238 0.84 -11.46 -16.69
C GLU A 238 -0.36 -11.02 -15.83
N LEU A 239 -0.93 -9.85 -16.14
CA LEU A 239 -2.13 -9.34 -15.49
C LEU A 239 -3.42 -9.87 -16.13
N GLN A 240 -3.33 -10.54 -17.28
CA GLN A 240 -4.50 -11.11 -17.94
C GLN A 240 -4.96 -12.37 -17.21
N LYS A 241 -6.28 -12.50 -16.98
CA LYS A 241 -6.89 -13.70 -16.37
C LYS A 241 -6.62 -14.95 -17.22
N THR A 242 -6.56 -14.78 -18.54
CA THR A 242 -6.23 -15.82 -19.50
C THR A 242 -5.25 -15.27 -20.54
N TRP A 243 -4.29 -16.11 -20.94
CA TRP A 243 -3.26 -15.74 -21.90
C TRP A 243 -3.05 -16.87 -22.89
N ASP A 244 -3.33 -16.59 -24.16
CA ASP A 244 -2.99 -17.43 -25.30
C ASP A 244 -2.18 -16.58 -26.29
N LEU A 245 -0.92 -16.95 -26.46
CA LEU A 245 0.02 -16.17 -27.25
C LEU A 245 -0.38 -16.12 -28.74
N ALA A 246 -0.78 -17.25 -29.31
CA ALA A 246 -1.10 -17.35 -30.74
C ALA A 246 -2.36 -16.57 -31.09
N LEU A 247 -3.41 -16.67 -30.26
CA LEU A 247 -4.65 -15.91 -30.42
C LEU A 247 -4.43 -14.40 -30.28
N ARG A 248 -3.59 -13.99 -29.30
CA ARG A 248 -3.27 -12.58 -29.10
C ARG A 248 -2.46 -12.00 -30.26
N LEU A 249 -1.49 -12.75 -30.79
CA LEU A 249 -0.74 -12.37 -31.99
C LEU A 249 -1.64 -12.25 -33.20
N GLY A 250 -2.52 -13.22 -33.46
CA GLY A 250 -3.48 -13.16 -34.57
C GLY A 250 -4.43 -11.97 -34.44
N THR A 251 -4.94 -11.72 -33.24
CA THR A 251 -5.80 -10.57 -32.94
C THR A 251 -5.07 -9.25 -33.14
N TRP A 252 -3.81 -9.14 -32.69
CA TRP A 252 -2.99 -7.94 -32.84
C TRP A 252 -2.69 -7.65 -34.31
N ASN A 253 -2.30 -8.67 -35.07
CA ASN A 253 -2.06 -8.57 -36.50
C ASN A 253 -3.30 -8.07 -37.27
N ASN A 254 -4.49 -8.50 -36.85
CA ASN A 254 -5.74 -8.12 -37.49
C ASN A 254 -6.28 -6.75 -37.02
N ARG A 255 -5.70 -6.17 -35.96
CA ARG A 255 -6.18 -4.92 -35.36
C ARG A 255 -5.36 -3.70 -35.71
N GLU A 256 -4.12 -3.82 -36.15
CA GLU A 256 -3.32 -2.62 -36.47
C GLU A 256 -3.59 -2.08 -37.89
N PRO A 257 -3.98 -0.79 -38.02
CA PRO A 257 -3.77 0.00 -39.22
C PRO A 257 -2.32 0.51 -39.17
N ILE A 258 -1.42 -0.14 -39.91
CA ILE A 258 -0.07 0.39 -40.08
C ILE A 258 -0.20 1.62 -40.99
N TYR A 259 -0.11 2.83 -40.43
CA TYR A 259 -0.21 4.13 -41.13
C TYR A 259 -1.56 4.45 -41.81
N GLY A 260 -2.66 4.42 -41.07
CA GLY A 260 -3.85 5.21 -41.43
C GLY A 260 -4.65 4.74 -42.66
N LYS A 261 -4.52 3.49 -43.13
CA LYS A 261 -5.47 2.88 -44.06
C LYS A 261 -5.91 1.50 -43.60
N THR A 262 -7.19 1.17 -43.79
CA THR A 262 -7.77 -0.12 -43.39
C THR A 262 -7.83 -1.08 -44.58
N ALA A 263 -7.64 -2.38 -44.32
CA ALA A 263 -7.64 -3.47 -45.30
C ALA A 263 -8.94 -3.66 -46.11
N LYS A 264 -9.96 -2.79 -45.91
CA LYS A 264 -11.19 -2.76 -46.71
C LYS A 264 -11.06 -1.95 -48.01
N GLU A 265 -9.98 -1.20 -48.22
CA GLU A 265 -9.78 -0.38 -49.43
C GLU A 265 -9.12 -1.11 -50.63
N ILE A 266 -8.80 -2.41 -50.52
CA ILE A 266 -8.19 -3.19 -51.62
C ILE A 266 -9.23 -4.01 -52.42
N GLN A 267 -10.52 -3.86 -52.14
CA GLN A 267 -11.58 -4.43 -52.99
C GLN A 267 -12.45 -3.32 -53.58
N GLN A 268 -11.95 -2.69 -54.65
CA GLN A 268 -12.81 -2.26 -55.74
C GLN A 268 -12.51 -3.13 -56.98
N PRO A 269 -13.56 -3.61 -57.67
CA PRO A 269 -13.42 -4.50 -58.82
C PRO A 269 -12.80 -3.75 -60.00
N ALA A 270 -12.03 -4.46 -60.81
CA ALA A 270 -11.56 -3.99 -62.11
C ALA A 270 -12.76 -3.53 -62.96
N GLY A 271 -12.88 -2.22 -63.16
CA GLY A 271 -13.70 -1.61 -64.21
C GLY A 271 -13.03 -1.77 -65.57
N PRO A 272 -13.79 -1.76 -66.68
CA PRO A 272 -13.45 -2.47 -67.90
C PRO A 272 -12.31 -1.81 -68.68
N SER A 273 -11.45 -2.64 -69.28
CA SER A 273 -10.56 -2.22 -70.37
C SER A 273 -11.40 -1.69 -71.53
N VAL A 274 -11.26 -0.40 -71.80
CA VAL A 274 -11.56 0.17 -73.12
C VAL A 274 -10.35 -0.14 -73.99
N VAL A 275 -10.56 -0.97 -75.01
CA VAL A 275 -9.68 -1.09 -76.18
C VAL A 275 -10.56 -0.66 -77.35
N ASP A 276 -10.18 0.46 -77.95
CA ASP A 276 -10.65 1.11 -79.18
C ASP A 276 -12.17 1.19 -79.46
#